data_AF-A0A5K1DY45-F1
#
_entry.id   AF-A0A5K1DY45-F1
#
_cell.length_a   1.000
_cell.length_b   1.000
_cell.length_c   1.000
_cell.angle_alpha   90.00
_cell.angle_beta   90.00
_cell.angle_gamma   90.00
#
_symmetry.space_group_name_H-M   'P 1'
#
loop_
_entity.id
_entity.type
_entity.pdbx_description
1 polymer ?
#
loop_
_entity_poly.entity_id
_entity_poly.type
_entity_poly.pdbx_seq_one_letter_code
_entity_poly.pdbx_strand_id
1 'polypeptide(L)' 'VNESFPFSIALSWKGAAPDSENGAIEQQQSTVVFPKGNPIPSVKALTFYRHSTFDVDVVYADVSEVQSPAKISTYT' A
#
# COMPACT_ATOMS: atom_id res chain seq x y z
N VAL A 1 -0.90 25.80 -13.32
CA VAL A 1 -0.35 24.43 -13.26
C VAL A 1 -1.16 23.70 -12.19
N ASN A 2 -1.77 22.56 -12.50
CA ASN A 2 -2.49 21.73 -11.53
C ASN A 2 -1.75 20.39 -11.46
N GLU A 3 -0.88 20.21 -10.47
CA GLU A 3 -0.08 19.01 -10.33
C GLU A 3 -0.91 17.89 -9.69
N SER A 4 -0.79 16.68 -10.23
CA SER A 4 -1.53 15.51 -9.76
C SER A 4 -0.73 14.24 -9.94
N PHE A 5 -1.02 13.21 -9.15
CA PHE A 5 -0.38 11.90 -9.27
C PHE A 5 -0.65 11.25 -10.64
N PRO A 6 0.36 10.88 -11.43
CA PRO A 6 0.18 10.30 -12.77
C PRO A 6 -0.25 8.82 -12.75
N PHE A 7 -0.05 8.14 -11.62
CA PHE A 7 -0.41 6.74 -11.39
C PHE A 7 -1.03 6.59 -10.00
N SER A 8 -1.83 5.55 -9.81
CA SER A 8 -2.37 5.22 -8.49
C SER A 8 -1.28 4.62 -7.60
N ILE A 9 -1.13 5.15 -6.37
CA ILE A 9 -0.20 4.67 -5.35
C ILE A 9 -0.98 3.94 -4.26
N ALA A 10 -0.52 2.76 -3.88
CA ALA A 10 -1.06 1.97 -2.79
C ALA A 10 -0.01 1.67 -1.72
N LEU A 11 -0.48 1.43 -0.50
CA LEU A 11 0.32 0.84 0.57
C LEU A 11 -0.07 -0.63 0.69
N SER A 12 0.91 -1.52 0.78
CA SER A 12 0.72 -2.96 0.95
C SER A 12 1.49 -3.48 2.16
N TRP A 13 0.89 -4.40 2.90
CA TRP A 13 1.49 -5.02 4.09
C TRP A 13 0.95 -6.43 4.27
N LYS A 14 1.71 -7.30 4.93
CA LYS A 14 1.21 -8.63 5.30
C LYS A 14 0.15 -8.51 6.39
N GLY A 15 -1.06 -9.04 6.26
CA GLY A 15 -2.08 -8.94 7.33
C GLY A 15 -1.59 -9.42 8.71
N ALA A 16 -2.13 -8.89 9.80
CA ALA A 16 -1.99 -9.51 11.11
C ALA A 16 -3.00 -10.67 11.17
N ALA A 17 -2.54 -11.91 11.29
CA ALA A 17 -3.45 -12.98 11.67
C ALA A 17 -4.03 -12.64 13.06
N PRO A 18 -5.36 -12.70 13.27
CA PRO A 18 -5.86 -12.86 14.62
C PRO A 18 -5.37 -14.22 15.13
N ASP A 19 -5.14 -14.36 16.44
CA ASP A 19 -4.79 -15.60 17.14
C ASP A 19 -5.89 -16.68 16.99
N SER A 20 -6.14 -17.15 15.77
CA SER A 20 -7.05 -18.23 15.45
C SER A 20 -6.21 -19.40 14.97
N GLU A 21 -6.31 -20.52 15.70
CA GLU A 21 -5.63 -21.81 15.51
C GLU A 21 -5.89 -22.52 14.16
N ASN A 22 -6.24 -21.78 13.10
CA ASN A 22 -6.50 -22.35 11.78
C ASN A 22 -5.80 -21.51 10.70
N GLY A 23 -4.54 -21.83 10.43
CA GLY A 23 -3.85 -21.78 9.13
C GLY A 23 -4.29 -20.74 8.10
N ALA A 24 -4.65 -19.52 8.51
CA ALA A 24 -5.12 -18.48 7.62
C ALA A 24 -3.90 -17.89 6.92
N ILE A 25 -3.72 -18.31 5.67
CA ILE A 25 -2.79 -17.82 4.66
C ILE A 25 -2.47 -16.35 4.92
N GLU A 26 -1.18 -15.99 5.03
CA GLU A 26 -0.69 -14.60 5.12
C GLU A 26 -1.23 -13.78 3.93
N GLN A 27 -2.47 -13.30 4.01
CA GLN A 27 -3.10 -12.55 2.94
C GLN A 27 -2.49 -11.15 2.96
N GLN A 28 -1.74 -10.86 1.90
CA GLN A 28 -1.21 -9.54 1.64
C GLN A 28 -2.38 -8.55 1.53
N GLN A 29 -2.41 -7.58 2.43
CA GLN A 29 -3.38 -6.49 2.44
C GLN A 29 -2.80 -5.33 1.61
N SER A 30 -3.68 -4.57 0.96
CA SER A 30 -3.31 -3.41 0.15
C SER A 30 -4.44 -2.39 0.10
N THR A 31 -4.10 -1.10 0.07
CA THR A 31 -5.08 -0.02 -0.12
C THR A 31 -4.50 1.14 -0.92
N VAL A 32 -5.28 1.67 -1.86
CA VAL A 32 -4.90 2.84 -2.67
C VAL A 32 -4.99 4.09 -1.81
N VAL A 33 -3.86 4.79 -1.66
CA VAL A 33 -3.77 6.04 -0.86
C VAL A 33 -3.81 7.29 -1.75
N PHE A 34 -3.22 7.23 -2.95
CA PHE A 34 -3.31 8.32 -3.91
C PHE A 34 -3.81 7.77 -5.25
N PRO A 35 -5.09 7.93 -5.57
CA PRO A 35 -5.60 7.57 -6.89
C PRO A 35 -4.91 8.39 -8.00
N LYS A 36 -4.80 7.82 -9.20
CA LYS A 36 -4.42 8.57 -10.40
C LYS A 36 -5.26 9.83 -10.56
N GLY A 37 -4.61 10.95 -10.83
CA GLY A 37 -5.24 12.27 -10.91
C GLY A 37 -5.49 12.95 -9.57
N ASN A 38 -5.16 12.34 -8.43
CA ASN A 38 -5.27 13.00 -7.13
C ASN A 38 -4.35 14.26 -7.08
N PRO A 39 -4.84 15.44 -6.67
CA PRO A 39 -4.04 16.68 -6.66
C PRO A 39 -2.86 16.62 -5.68
N ILE A 40 -1.82 17.41 -5.95
CA ILE A 40 -0.65 17.60 -5.08
C ILE A 40 -0.65 19.06 -4.56
N PRO A 41 -0.44 19.29 -3.24
CA PRO A 41 -0.13 18.31 -2.19
C PRO A 41 -1.36 17.52 -1.70
N SER A 42 -1.13 16.31 -1.20
CA SER A 42 -2.15 15.48 -0.56
C SER A 42 -1.56 14.65 0.58
N VAL A 43 -2.34 14.43 1.64
CA VAL A 43 -1.96 13.63 2.80
C VAL A 43 -2.98 12.51 2.98
N LYS A 44 -2.51 11.33 3.38
CA LYS A 44 -3.34 10.20 3.81
C LYS A 44 -2.80 9.64 5.12
N ALA A 45 -3.70 9.25 6.01
CA ALA A 45 -3.37 8.64 7.29
C ALA A 45 -4.03 7.26 7.35
N LEU A 46 -3.25 6.23 7.67
CA LEU A 46 -3.71 4.87 7.91
C LEU A 46 -3.39 4.52 9.36
N THR A 47 -4.25 3.73 9.98
CA THR A 47 -4.02 3.17 11.31
C THR A 47 -3.88 1.66 11.17
N PHE A 48 -2.80 1.11 11.73
CA PHE A 48 -2.53 -0.32 11.72
C PHE A 48 -2.63 -0.88 13.13
N TYR A 49 -3.37 -1.97 13.30
CA TYR A 49 -3.42 -2.73 14.55
C TYR A 49 -2.49 -3.92 14.42
N ARG A 50 -1.36 -3.91 15.13
CA ARG A 50 -0.26 -4.86 14.95
C ARG A 50 0.37 -5.27 16.27
N HIS A 51 0.78 -6.54 16.34
CA HIS A 51 1.39 -7.12 17.53
C HIS A 51 2.93 -7.09 17.48
N SER A 52 3.53 -6.90 16.32
CA SER A 52 4.98 -6.86 16.10
C SER A 52 5.36 -5.82 15.05
N THR A 53 6.66 -5.54 14.92
CA THR A 53 7.24 -4.85 13.77
C THR A 53 6.78 -5.53 12.48
N PHE A 54 6.48 -4.73 11.46
CA PHE A 54 5.98 -5.21 10.18
C PHE A 54 6.42 -4.25 9.08
N ASP A 55 6.55 -4.78 7.87
CA ASP A 55 6.89 -3.99 6.71
C ASP A 55 5.64 -3.42 6.02
N VAL A 56 5.78 -2.18 5.53
CA VAL A 56 4.83 -1.52 4.63
C VAL A 56 5.55 -1.20 3.33
N ASP A 57 5.09 -1.81 2.25
CA ASP A 57 5.51 -1.51 0.90
C ASP A 57 4.68 -0.36 0.32
N VAL A 58 5.34 0.57 -0.36
CA VAL A 58 4.70 1.51 -1.28
C VAL A 58 4.76 0.90 -2.66
N VAL A 59 3.61 0.78 -3.33
CA VAL A 59 3.49 0.13 -4.64
C VAL A 59 2.66 0.98 -5.60
N TYR A 60 2.90 0.83 -6.91
CA TYR A 60 1.91 1.21 -7.90
C TYR A 60 0.72 0.25 -7.81
N ALA A 61 -0.49 0.81 -7.75
CA ALA A 61 -1.71 0.00 -7.60
C ALA A 61 -2.03 -0.83 -8.86
N ASP A 62 -1.57 -0.37 -10.02
CA ASP A 62 -1.68 -1.07 -11.29
C ASP A 62 -0.33 -1.05 -12.02
N VAL A 63 0.32 -2.22 -12.09
CA VAL A 63 1.60 -2.40 -12.80
C VAL A 63 1.45 -2.40 -14.31
N SER A 64 0.26 -2.65 -14.84
CA SER A 64 0.07 -2.60 -16.30
C SER A 64 0.24 -1.17 -16.84
N GLU A 65 -0.03 -0.16 -16.01
CA GLU A 65 0.19 1.25 -16.35
C GLU A 65 1.65 1.69 -16.24
N VAL A 66 2.52 0.89 -15.60
CA VAL A 66 3.89 1.26 -15.29
C VAL A 66 4.86 0.23 -15.87
N GLN A 67 5.72 0.65 -16.81
CA GLN A 67 6.79 -0.20 -17.36
C GLN A 67 7.95 -0.40 -16.38
N SER A 68 7.65 -0.66 -15.10
CA SER A 68 8.61 -0.81 -14.01
C SER A 68 8.10 -1.83 -12.97
N PRO A 69 8.97 -2.31 -12.05
CA PRO A 69 8.52 -3.13 -10.94
C PRO A 69 7.41 -2.45 -10.10
N ALA A 70 6.46 -3.23 -9.60
CA ALA A 70 5.33 -2.72 -8.81
C ALA A 70 5.76 -1.93 -7.57
N LYS A 71 6.85 -2.38 -6.94
CA LYS A 71 7.30 -1.86 -5.65
C LYS A 71 8.16 -0.62 -5.84
N ILE A 72 7.75 0.44 -5.16
CA ILE A 72 8.42 1.74 -5.14
C ILE A 72 9.43 1.77 -3.99
N SER A 73 9.01 1.37 -2.78
CA SER A 73 9.85 1.37 -1.58
C SER A 73 9.27 0.49 -0.48
N THR A 74 10.03 0.24 0.58
CA THR A 74 9.61 -0.51 1.79
C THR A 74 10.00 0.28 3.04
N TYR A 75 9.14 0.26 4.06
CA TYR A 75 9.37 0.88 5.37
C TYR A 75 9.09 -0.13 6.50
N THR A 76 9.88 -0.08 7.57
CA THR A 76 9.83 -0.99 8.73
C THR A 76 9.75 -0.19 10.03
#